data_AF-A0AA36BUA3-F1
#
_entry.id   AF-A0AA36BUA3-F1
#
_cell.length_a   1.000
_cell.length_b   1.000
_cell.length_c   1.000
_cell.angle_alpha   90.00
_cell.angle_beta   90.00
_cell.angle_gamma   90.00
#
_symmetry.space_group_name_H-M   'P 1'
#
loop_
_entity.id
_entity.type
_entity.pdbx_description
1 polymer ?
#
loop_
_entity_poly.entity_id
_entity_poly.type
_entity_poly.pdbx_seq_one_letter_code
_entity_poly.pdbx_strand_id
1 'polypeptide(L)'
;MNYDDNTPLRQVNYDEFIPIFNSQYPEYPWEDIEKDIFKSFRSLFLAATKEPFPRGITHSPQSRAMYGIDFLLKWGSDDKGNKKILPVICEVNFVPDCQRANKYHPSFTNDVFSCLFLDDIENRPIIEI
;
A
#
# COMPACT_ATOMS: atom_id res chain seq x y z
N MET A 1 -2.19 -19.43 6.66
CA MET A 1 -3.27 -18.49 6.28
C MET A 1 -4.19 -18.34 7.48
N ASN A 2 -4.59 -17.11 7.83
CA ASN A 2 -5.40 -16.81 9.03
C ASN A 2 -6.92 -16.97 8.81
N TYR A 3 -7.35 -17.63 7.74
CA TYR A 3 -8.75 -17.82 7.39
C TYR A 3 -9.06 -19.31 7.24
N ASP A 4 -10.23 -19.72 7.73
CA ASP A 4 -10.78 -21.07 7.49
C ASP A 4 -11.06 -21.25 6.00
N ASP A 5 -10.62 -22.38 5.44
CA ASP A 5 -10.76 -22.74 4.02
C ASP A 5 -12.23 -22.74 3.55
N ASN A 6 -13.18 -22.90 4.48
CA ASN A 6 -14.61 -22.90 4.19
C ASN A 6 -15.26 -21.51 4.24
N THR A 7 -14.54 -20.47 4.64
CA THR A 7 -15.11 -19.12 4.70
C THR A 7 -15.17 -18.52 3.29
N PRO A 8 -16.35 -18.13 2.79
CA PRO A 8 -16.44 -17.42 1.53
C PRO A 8 -15.73 -16.08 1.66
N LEU A 9 -14.53 -15.98 1.08
CA LEU A 9 -13.78 -14.73 0.99
C LEU A 9 -14.58 -13.76 0.13
N ARG A 10 -15.13 -12.72 0.76
CA ARG A 10 -15.72 -11.60 0.03
C ARG A 10 -14.58 -10.78 -0.56
N GLN A 11 -14.51 -10.80 -1.88
CA GLN A 11 -13.62 -9.94 -2.62
C GLN A 11 -14.37 -8.66 -2.97
N VAL A 12 -13.80 -7.53 -2.56
CA VAL A 12 -14.25 -6.19 -2.97
C VAL A 12 -13.03 -5.53 -3.60
N ASN A 13 -13.14 -5.18 -4.87
CA ASN A 13 -12.06 -4.48 -5.57
C ASN A 13 -12.05 -2.99 -5.20
N TYR A 14 -10.95 -2.26 -5.46
CA TYR A 14 -10.82 -0.87 -5.02
C TYR A 14 -11.89 0.05 -5.64
N ASP A 15 -12.28 -0.21 -6.89
CA ASP A 15 -13.30 0.52 -7.66
C ASP A 15 -14.71 0.32 -7.11
N GLU A 16 -14.96 -0.78 -6.40
CA GLU A 16 -16.19 -1.02 -5.64
C GLU A 16 -16.08 -0.50 -4.20
N PHE A 17 -14.92 -0.72 -3.57
CA PHE A 17 -14.67 -0.38 -2.18
C PHE A 17 -14.76 1.12 -1.94
N ILE A 18 -14.13 1.94 -2.78
CA ILE A 18 -14.06 3.40 -2.57
C ILE A 18 -15.46 4.04 -2.58
N PRO A 19 -16.35 3.77 -3.57
CA PRO A 19 -17.72 4.26 -3.52
C PRO A 19 -18.51 3.80 -2.29
N ILE A 20 -18.40 2.52 -1.91
CA ILE A 20 -19.09 1.96 -0.73
C ILE A 20 -18.61 2.67 0.53
N PHE A 21 -17.30 2.82 0.68
CA PHE A 21 -16.68 3.47 1.83
C PHE A 21 -17.11 4.93 1.95
N ASN A 22 -17.02 5.71 0.86
CA ASN A 22 -17.41 7.11 0.84
C ASN A 22 -18.91 7.31 1.12
N SER A 23 -19.76 6.39 0.64
CA SER A 23 -21.18 6.43 0.97
C SER A 23 -21.45 6.11 2.44
N GLN A 24 -20.66 5.24 3.05
CA GLN A 24 -20.81 4.85 4.45
C GLN A 24 -20.24 5.92 5.41
N TYR A 25 -19.16 6.58 5.03
CA TYR A 25 -18.43 7.57 5.84
C TYR A 25 -18.20 8.88 5.06
N PRO A 26 -19.27 9.63 4.72
CA PRO A 26 -19.14 10.83 3.89
C PRO A 26 -18.30 11.96 4.52
N GLU A 27 -18.19 11.99 5.84
CA GLU A 27 -17.34 12.94 6.58
C GLU A 27 -15.84 12.58 6.55
N TYR A 28 -15.48 11.39 6.06
CA TYR A 28 -14.12 10.88 6.01
C TYR A 28 -13.79 10.37 4.60
N PRO A 29 -13.57 11.27 3.62
CA PRO A 29 -13.31 10.86 2.25
C PRO A 29 -12.10 9.91 2.15
N TRP A 30 -12.26 8.83 1.37
CA TRP A 30 -11.18 7.86 1.14
C TRP A 30 -9.88 8.53 0.67
N GLU A 31 -10.00 9.54 -0.20
CA GLU A 31 -8.86 10.28 -0.75
C GLU A 31 -7.95 10.87 0.35
N ASP A 32 -8.52 11.36 1.45
CA ASP A 32 -7.73 11.93 2.53
C ASP A 32 -7.05 10.85 3.39
N ILE A 33 -7.72 9.70 3.56
CA ILE A 33 -7.16 8.53 4.24
C ILE A 33 -6.03 7.92 3.41
N GLU A 34 -6.20 7.84 2.09
CA GLU A 34 -5.21 7.36 1.13
C GLU A 34 -3.95 8.22 1.12
N LYS A 35 -4.09 9.55 1.17
CA LYS A 35 -2.96 10.47 1.37
C LYS A 35 -2.17 10.14 2.64
N ASP A 36 -2.85 9.80 3.73
CA ASP A 36 -2.19 9.45 4.99
C ASP A 36 -1.57 8.05 4.97
N ILE A 37 -2.15 7.10 4.23
CA ILE A 37 -1.55 5.80 3.93
C ILE A 37 -0.21 6.02 3.19
N PHE A 38 -0.21 6.82 2.13
CA PHE A 38 1.01 7.11 1.35
C PHE A 38 2.08 7.82 2.19
N LYS A 39 1.70 8.82 3.01
CA LYS A 39 2.64 9.44 3.96
C LYS A 39 3.24 8.43 4.93
N SER A 40 2.46 7.46 5.38
CA SER A 40 2.92 6.39 6.29
C SER A 40 3.92 5.47 5.59
N PHE A 41 3.65 5.07 4.35
CA PHE A 41 4.56 4.24 3.55
C PHE A 41 5.89 4.95 3.25
N ARG A 42 5.83 6.24 2.87
CA ARG A 42 7.03 7.05 2.68
C ARG A 42 7.84 7.17 3.98
N SER A 43 7.17 7.46 5.09
CA SER A 43 7.82 7.59 6.40
C SER A 43 8.49 6.29 6.86
N LEU A 44 7.87 5.14 6.58
CA LEU A 44 8.43 3.81 6.83
C LEU A 44 9.76 3.63 6.09
N PHE A 45 9.80 3.85 4.77
CA PHE A 45 11.03 3.65 3.99
C PHE A 45 12.11 4.71 4.27
N LEU A 46 11.72 5.95 4.55
CA LEU A 46 12.65 6.96 5.04
C LEU A 46 13.27 6.55 6.36
N ALA A 47 12.47 6.01 7.30
CA ALA A 47 13.01 5.50 8.57
C ALA A 47 13.93 4.29 8.36
N ALA A 48 13.54 3.35 7.49
CA ALA A 48 14.32 2.16 7.20
C ALA A 48 15.68 2.45 6.54
N THR A 49 15.82 3.60 5.86
CA THR A 49 17.05 4.01 5.17
C THR A 49 17.93 4.97 5.98
N LYS A 50 17.54 5.35 7.21
CA LYS A 50 18.31 6.29 8.06
C LYS A 50 19.63 5.73 8.57
N GLU A 51 19.71 4.41 8.76
CA GLU A 51 20.86 3.75 9.36
C GLU A 51 21.66 2.98 8.30
N PRO A 52 22.98 2.88 8.44
CA PRO A 52 23.77 2.02 7.54
C PRO A 52 23.46 0.53 7.78
N PHE A 53 23.88 -0.30 6.83
CA PHE A 53 23.94 -1.75 7.04
C PHE A 53 24.68 -2.09 8.36
N PRO A 54 24.21 -3.07 9.16
CA PRO A 54 23.08 -3.98 8.90
C PRO A 54 21.72 -3.50 9.44
N ARG A 55 21.65 -2.32 10.05
CA ARG A 55 20.43 -1.85 10.74
C ARG A 55 19.41 -1.22 9.78
N GLY A 56 19.89 -0.60 8.70
CA GLY A 56 19.03 -0.01 7.70
C GLY A 56 19.27 -0.53 6.29
N ILE A 57 18.33 -0.19 5.42
CA ILE A 57 18.36 -0.49 3.99
C ILE A 57 19.24 0.56 3.31
N THR A 58 20.30 0.11 2.63
CA THR A 58 21.23 1.00 1.94
C THR A 58 20.93 1.05 0.45
N HIS A 59 21.13 2.21 -0.18
CA HIS A 59 20.99 2.37 -1.62
C HIS A 59 22.07 1.59 -2.39
N SER A 60 21.66 0.91 -3.46
CA SER A 60 22.54 0.25 -4.42
C SER A 60 22.02 0.54 -5.82
N PRO A 61 22.82 1.13 -6.73
CA PRO A 61 22.38 1.45 -8.09
C PRO A 61 21.93 0.22 -8.89
N GLN A 62 22.47 -0.95 -8.56
CA GLN A 62 22.18 -2.23 -9.22
C GLN A 62 20.98 -2.96 -8.61
N SER A 63 20.38 -2.42 -7.54
CA SER A 63 19.30 -3.08 -6.82
C SER A 63 17.96 -2.40 -7.10
N ARG A 64 16.92 -3.22 -7.15
CA ARG A 64 15.50 -2.84 -7.19
C ARG A 64 14.76 -3.77 -6.24
N ALA A 65 13.69 -3.28 -5.62
CA ALA A 65 12.93 -4.06 -4.67
C ALA A 65 11.45 -3.76 -4.80
N MET A 66 10.64 -4.81 -4.63
CA MET A 66 9.18 -4.72 -4.51
C MET A 66 8.79 -5.24 -3.14
N TYR A 67 7.94 -4.49 -2.47
CA TYR A 67 7.42 -4.83 -1.15
C TYR A 67 5.89 -4.86 -1.19
N GLY A 68 5.30 -5.86 -0.55
CA GLY A 68 3.88 -5.85 -0.20
C GLY A 68 3.71 -5.27 1.19
N ILE A 69 2.81 -4.31 1.36
CA ILE A 69 2.53 -3.69 2.66
C ILE A 69 1.10 -4.01 3.05
N ASP A 70 0.97 -4.75 4.15
CA ASP A 70 -0.34 -5.00 4.75
C ASP A 70 -0.57 -3.97 5.85
N PHE A 71 -1.76 -3.37 5.83
CA PHE A 71 -2.15 -2.37 6.82
C PHE A 71 -3.62 -2.52 7.18
N LEU A 72 -3.96 -2.00 8.36
CA LEU A 72 -5.33 -1.89 8.84
C LEU A 72 -5.68 -0.43 9.08
N LEU A 73 -6.98 -0.16 9.15
CA LEU A 73 -7.51 1.15 9.51
C LEU A 73 -8.08 1.08 10.92
N LYS A 74 -7.82 2.13 11.71
CA LYS A 74 -8.44 2.30 13.03
C LYS A 74 -9.01 3.69 13.20
N TRP A 75 -10.00 3.81 14.07
CA TRP A 75 -10.40 5.11 14.59
C TRP A 75 -9.35 5.65 15.57
N GLY A 76 -9.11 6.95 15.52
CA GLY A 76 -8.26 7.68 16.43
C GLY A 76 -8.61 9.17 16.41
N SER A 77 -7.63 10.00 16.75
CA SER A 77 -7.76 11.46 16.75
C SER A 77 -6.57 12.11 16.05
N ASP A 78 -6.81 13.26 15.43
CA ASP A 78 -5.74 14.14 14.93
C ASP A 78 -5.10 14.97 16.06
N ASP A 79 -4.08 15.78 15.74
CA ASP A 79 -3.38 16.64 16.69
C ASP A 79 -4.28 17.71 17.35
N LYS A 80 -5.47 17.95 16.78
CA LYS A 80 -6.48 18.88 17.28
C LYS A 80 -7.58 18.18 18.09
N GLY A 81 -7.49 16.85 18.24
CA GLY A 81 -8.47 16.03 18.96
C GLY A 81 -9.69 15.62 18.12
N ASN A 82 -9.76 15.97 16.83
CA ASN A 82 -10.87 15.57 15.98
C ASN A 82 -10.77 14.08 15.66
N LYS A 83 -11.91 13.40 15.63
CA LYS A 83 -11.98 11.99 15.23
C LYS A 83 -11.42 11.83 13.81
N LYS A 84 -10.63 10.77 13.60
CA LYS A 84 -9.95 10.50 12.32
C LYS A 84 -9.77 8.99 12.11
N ILE A 85 -9.71 8.57 10.84
CA ILE A 85 -9.29 7.21 10.47
C ILE A 85 -7.79 7.22 10.20
N LEU A 86 -7.05 6.32 10.85
CA LEU A 86 -5.59 6.26 10.80
C LEU A 86 -5.12 4.92 10.26
N PRO A 87 -4.15 4.91 9.33
CA PRO A 87 -3.51 3.68 8.88
C PRO A 87 -2.57 3.11 9.95
N VAL A 88 -2.52 1.80 10.03
CA VAL A 88 -1.62 1.03 10.90
C VAL A 88 -0.94 -0.03 10.05
N ILE A 89 0.36 0.15 9.82
CA ILE A 89 1.17 -0.85 9.10
C ILE A 89 1.30 -2.09 9.98
N CYS A 90 0.96 -3.25 9.42
CA CYS A 90 1.01 -4.54 10.12
C CYS A 90 2.27 -5.31 9.75
N GLU A 91 2.56 -5.42 8.45
CA GLU A 91 3.73 -6.12 7.95
C GLU A 91 4.20 -5.56 6.61
N VAL A 92 5.47 -5.82 6.30
CA VAL A 92 6.14 -5.41 5.07
C VAL A 92 6.91 -6.61 4.55
N ASN A 93 6.43 -7.19 3.45
CA ASN A 93 6.97 -8.41 2.87
C ASN A 93 7.84 -8.10 1.67
N PHE A 94 9.11 -8.52 1.70
CA PHE A 94 9.99 -8.48 0.54
C PHE A 94 9.66 -9.63 -0.41
N VAL A 95 9.52 -9.35 -1.70
CA VAL A 95 9.07 -10.31 -2.73
C VAL A 95 7.69 -10.89 -2.38
N PRO A 96 6.64 -10.06 -2.35
CA PRO A 96 5.29 -10.53 -2.01
C PRO A 96 4.76 -11.50 -3.08
N ASP A 97 3.82 -12.37 -2.70
CA ASP A 97 3.07 -13.18 -3.65
C ASP A 97 2.10 -12.29 -4.46
N CYS A 98 2.31 -12.23 -5.76
CA CYS A 98 1.52 -11.43 -6.69
C CYS A 98 0.54 -12.26 -7.54
N GLN A 99 0.28 -13.53 -7.20
CA GLN A 99 -0.64 -14.37 -7.98
C GLN A 99 -2.04 -13.75 -8.05
N ARG A 100 -2.55 -13.21 -6.94
CA ARG A 100 -3.84 -12.50 -6.90
C ARG A 100 -3.80 -11.19 -7.69
N ALA A 101 -2.75 -10.39 -7.53
CA ALA A 101 -2.61 -9.13 -8.26
C ALA A 101 -2.65 -9.36 -9.78
N ASN A 102 -1.90 -10.35 -10.29
CA ASN A 102 -1.91 -10.71 -11.71
C ASN A 102 -3.25 -11.27 -12.19
N LYS A 103 -4.01 -11.95 -11.33
CA LYS A 103 -5.35 -12.45 -11.67
C LYS A 103 -6.35 -11.32 -11.92
N TYR A 104 -6.28 -10.25 -11.13
CA TYR A 104 -7.24 -9.13 -11.22
C TYR A 104 -6.74 -7.97 -12.08
N HIS A 105 -5.42 -7.84 -12.22
CA HIS A 105 -4.75 -6.82 -13.01
C HIS A 105 -3.73 -7.51 -13.93
N PRO A 106 -4.13 -7.94 -15.15
CA PRO A 106 -3.26 -8.69 -16.05
C PRO A 106 -1.98 -7.97 -16.46
N SER A 107 -1.96 -6.63 -16.41
CA SER A 107 -0.77 -5.81 -16.68
C SER A 107 0.17 -5.65 -15.48
N PHE A 108 -0.23 -6.10 -14.28
CA PHE A 108 0.46 -5.81 -13.02
C PHE A 108 1.97 -6.07 -13.09
N THR A 109 2.37 -7.26 -13.54
CA THR A 109 3.80 -7.60 -13.64
C THR A 109 4.52 -6.69 -14.64
N ASN A 110 3.89 -6.35 -15.77
CA ASN A 110 4.49 -5.44 -16.75
C ASN A 110 4.65 -4.03 -16.17
N ASP A 111 3.65 -3.53 -15.44
CA ASP A 111 3.69 -2.21 -14.82
C ASP A 111 4.80 -2.11 -13.77
N VAL A 112 4.95 -3.14 -12.93
CA VAL A 112 6.07 -3.24 -11.97
C VAL A 112 7.42 -3.22 -12.68
N PHE A 113 7.60 -4.01 -13.74
CA PHE A 113 8.88 -4.09 -14.44
C PHE A 113 9.22 -2.80 -15.18
N SER A 114 8.22 -2.15 -15.79
CA SER A 114 8.39 -0.85 -16.42
C SER A 114 8.86 0.21 -15.41
N CYS A 115 8.27 0.22 -14.20
CA CYS A 115 8.72 1.10 -13.13
C CYS A 115 10.15 0.80 -12.69
N LEU A 116 10.47 -0.47 -12.40
CA LEU A 116 11.73 -0.82 -11.74
C LEU A 116 12.93 -0.80 -12.68
N PHE A 117 12.74 -1.12 -13.97
CA PHE A 117 13.84 -1.36 -14.89
C PHE A 117 13.87 -0.42 -16.11
N LEU A 118 12.74 0.20 -16.46
CA LEU A 118 12.65 1.10 -17.62
C LEU A 118 12.47 2.56 -17.21
N ASP A 119 12.29 2.84 -15.91
CA ASP A 119 11.95 4.16 -15.38
C ASP A 119 10.71 4.77 -16.08
N ASP A 120 9.79 3.91 -16.53
CA ASP A 120 8.57 4.27 -17.28
C ASP A 120 7.33 4.04 -16.42
N ILE A 121 6.67 5.15 -16.06
CA ILE A 121 5.42 5.17 -15.29
C ILE A 121 4.25 5.80 -16.07
N GLU A 122 4.46 6.21 -17.33
CA GLU A 122 3.44 6.94 -18.08
C GLU A 122 2.26 6.05 -18.44
N ASN A 123 1.04 6.56 -18.22
CA ASN A 123 -0.22 5.83 -18.47
C ASN A 123 -0.34 4.50 -17.71
N ARG A 124 0.34 4.37 -16.57
CA ARG A 124 0.31 3.17 -15.71
C ARG A 124 -0.31 3.51 -14.36
N PRO A 125 -0.85 2.51 -13.62
CA PRO A 125 -1.40 2.71 -12.29
C PRO A 125 -0.29 2.81 -11.23
N ILE A 126 0.66 3.74 -11.43
CA ILE A 126 1.83 3.97 -10.58
C ILE A 126 1.82 5.43 -10.13
N ILE A 127 2.06 5.64 -8.85
CA ILE A 127 2.12 6.97 -8.23
C ILE A 127 3.45 7.07 -7.48
N GLU A 128 4.16 8.18 -7.68
CA GLU A 128 5.32 8.55 -6.89
C GLU A 128 4.85 9.24 -5.60
N ILE A 129 5.28 8.74 -4.43
CA ILE A 129 4.79 9.18 -3.10
C ILE A 129 5.89 9.70 -2.18
#